data_AF-A0A8D4BLI2-F1
#
_entry.id   AF-A0A8D4BLI2-F1
#
_cell.length_a   1.000
_cell.length_b   1.000
_cell.length_c   1.000
_cell.angle_alpha   90.00
_cell.angle_beta   90.00
_cell.angle_gamma   90.00
#
_symmetry.space_group_name_H-M   'P 1'
#
loop_
_entity.id
_entity.type
_entity.pdbx_description
1 polymer ?
#
loop_
_entity_poly.entity_id
_entity_poly.type
_entity_poly.pdbx_seq_one_letter_code
_entity_poly.pdbx_strand_id
1 'polypeptide(L)'
;MNTVQLTEKSNNDDIVRRKRMKKHCCDYMDYHANFTCDIHSDPFECPDNLILFDKTNKEYGLIIHDGGSSIIGISFCPWCGKKL
;
A
#
# COMPACT_ATOMS: atom_id res chain seq x y z
N MET A 1 -39.04 9.70 5.92
CA MET A 1 -37.93 9.51 4.96
C MET A 1 -38.39 8.44 4.00
N ASN A 2 -38.58 8.80 2.72
CA ASN A 2 -39.17 7.86 1.76
C ASN A 2 -38.13 6.82 1.33
N THR A 3 -38.62 5.64 0.97
CA THR A 3 -37.81 4.46 0.58
C THR A 3 -36.76 4.79 -0.48
N VAL A 4 -37.06 5.76 -1.36
CA VAL A 4 -36.16 6.30 -2.40
C VAL A 4 -34.91 6.97 -1.81
N GLN A 5 -35.05 7.76 -0.74
CA GLN A 5 -33.92 8.47 -0.09
C GLN A 5 -33.01 7.52 0.71
N LEU A 6 -33.52 6.36 1.13
CA LEU A 6 -32.73 5.33 1.81
C LEU A 6 -31.90 4.52 0.80
N THR A 7 -32.45 4.24 -0.40
CA THR A 7 -31.74 3.56 -1.48
C THR A 7 -30.65 4.43 -2.13
N GLU A 8 -30.85 5.75 -2.20
CA GLU A 8 -29.86 6.67 -2.77
C GLU A 8 -28.62 6.86 -1.88
N LYS A 9 -28.78 6.88 -0.55
CA LYS A 9 -27.65 6.97 0.40
C LYS A 9 -26.79 5.70 0.40
N SER A 10 -27.42 4.53 0.42
CA SER A 10 -26.73 3.23 0.38
C SER A 10 -25.93 3.04 -0.92
N ASN A 11 -26.49 3.41 -2.06
CA ASN A 11 -25.77 3.32 -3.35
C ASN A 11 -24.59 4.29 -3.45
N ASN A 12 -24.70 5.49 -2.85
CA ASN A 12 -23.62 6.48 -2.90
C ASN A 12 -22.45 6.08 -1.98
N ASP A 13 -22.73 5.50 -0.80
CA ASP A 13 -21.70 4.98 0.10
C ASP A 13 -20.94 3.79 -0.51
N ASP A 14 -21.62 2.93 -1.27
CA ASP A 14 -20.99 1.80 -1.98
C ASP A 14 -20.17 2.24 -3.22
N ILE A 15 -20.52 3.36 -3.87
CA ILE A 15 -19.76 3.97 -4.96
C ILE A 15 -18.53 4.73 -4.43
N VAL A 16 -18.66 5.44 -3.31
CA VAL A 16 -17.54 6.11 -2.62
C VAL A 16 -16.55 5.09 -2.07
N ARG A 17 -17.02 3.95 -1.53
CA ARG A 17 -16.17 2.84 -1.08
C ARG A 17 -15.45 2.11 -2.21
N ARG A 18 -16.06 1.98 -3.39
CA ARG A 18 -15.43 1.37 -4.59
C ARG A 18 -14.38 2.25 -5.27
N LYS A 19 -14.37 3.56 -5.01
CA LYS A 19 -13.56 4.54 -5.76
C LYS A 19 -12.47 5.23 -4.94
N ARG A 20 -12.09 4.69 -3.78
CA ARG A 20 -10.73 4.92 -3.27
C ARG A 20 -9.83 3.98 -4.08
N MET A 21 -9.40 4.44 -5.25
CA MET A 21 -8.50 3.71 -6.14
C MET A 21 -7.28 3.29 -5.34
N LYS A 22 -7.24 2.04 -4.82
CA LYS A 22 -6.03 1.52 -4.18
C LYS A 22 -4.94 1.60 -5.24
N LYS A 23 -3.92 2.42 -5.00
CA LYS A 23 -2.80 2.60 -5.94
C LYS A 23 -2.04 1.28 -6.08
N HIS A 24 -2.09 0.48 -5.03
CA HIS A 24 -1.41 -0.80 -4.90
C HIS A 24 -2.41 -1.97 -4.98
N CYS A 25 -1.90 -3.17 -5.20
CA CYS A 25 -2.70 -4.36 -5.50
C CYS A 25 -3.62 -4.84 -4.37
N CYS A 26 -3.31 -4.52 -3.11
CA CYS A 26 -4.07 -4.88 -1.91
C CYS A 26 -3.74 -3.91 -0.76
N ASP A 27 -4.50 -3.97 0.34
CA ASP A 27 -4.31 -3.07 1.48
C ASP A 27 -2.95 -3.21 2.16
N TYR A 28 -2.43 -4.45 2.26
CA TYR A 28 -1.12 -4.67 2.87
C TYR A 28 0.01 -4.04 2.06
N MET A 29 -0.03 -4.19 0.73
CA MET A 29 0.94 -3.51 -0.14
C MET A 29 0.77 -2.00 -0.09
N ASP A 30 -0.48 -1.50 -0.05
CA ASP A 30 -0.75 -0.06 0.06
C ASP A 30 -0.20 0.53 1.36
N TYR A 31 -0.39 -0.18 2.48
CA TYR A 31 0.15 0.18 3.78
C TYR A 31 1.69 0.21 3.75
N HIS A 32 2.34 -0.89 3.38
CA HIS A 32 3.81 -0.98 3.45
C HIS A 32 4.51 -0.07 2.43
N ALA A 33 3.95 0.12 1.23
CA ALA A 33 4.52 1.03 0.23
C ALA A 33 4.43 2.53 0.63
N ASN A 34 3.56 2.86 1.60
CA ASN A 34 3.38 4.22 2.11
C ASN A 34 3.75 4.34 3.60
N PHE A 35 4.37 3.31 4.18
CA PHE A 35 4.73 3.30 5.59
C PHE A 35 5.79 4.37 5.88
N THR A 36 5.64 5.05 7.00
CA THR A 36 6.60 6.03 7.52
C THR A 36 6.81 5.77 9.00
N CYS A 37 8.06 5.76 9.44
CA CYS A 37 8.42 5.66 10.84
C CYS A 37 8.59 7.06 11.45
N ASP A 38 8.07 7.27 12.66
CA ASP A 38 8.25 8.49 13.45
C ASP A 38 9.53 8.47 14.30
N ILE A 39 10.12 7.30 14.49
CA ILE A 39 11.37 7.09 15.26
C ILE A 39 12.61 7.18 14.35
N HIS A 40 12.57 6.55 13.17
CA HIS A 40 13.71 6.47 12.27
C HIS A 40 13.49 7.35 11.04
N SER A 41 14.40 8.29 10.80
CA SER A 41 14.36 9.13 9.59
C SER A 41 14.80 8.39 8.34
N ASP A 42 15.71 7.42 8.50
CA ASP A 42 16.18 6.59 7.41
C ASP A 42 15.29 5.33 7.31
N PRO A 43 14.68 5.05 6.14
CA PRO A 43 13.89 3.84 5.94
C PRO A 43 14.66 2.52 6.18
N PHE A 44 15.98 2.48 5.97
CA PHE A 44 16.78 1.26 6.13
C PHE A 44 17.06 0.90 7.60
N GLU A 45 17.02 1.89 8.48
CA GLU A 45 17.23 1.72 9.93
C GLU A 45 15.95 1.24 10.65
N CYS A 46 14.78 1.34 10.00
CA CYS A 46 13.52 0.91 10.60
C CYS A 46 13.24 -0.57 10.29
N PRO A 47 13.22 -1.47 11.29
CA PRO A 47 12.96 -2.90 11.07
C PRO A 47 11.52 -3.19 10.59
N ASP A 48 10.61 -2.23 10.75
CA ASP A 48 9.21 -2.35 10.31
C ASP A 48 8.98 -1.82 8.89
N ASN A 49 9.97 -1.15 8.29
CA ASN A 49 9.86 -0.65 6.93
C ASN A 49 10.29 -1.70 5.91
N LEU A 50 9.32 -2.46 5.42
CA LEU A 50 9.59 -3.63 4.58
C LEU A 50 9.70 -3.31 3.09
N ILE A 51 8.91 -2.36 2.58
CA ILE A 51 8.77 -2.11 1.15
C ILE A 51 9.27 -0.70 0.82
N LEU A 52 10.27 -0.64 -0.06
CA LEU A 52 10.62 0.59 -0.74
C LEU A 52 9.86 0.65 -2.07
N PHE A 53 9.02 1.69 -2.25
CA PHE A 53 8.34 1.94 -3.51
C PHE A 53 9.01 3.08 -4.28
N ASP A 54 9.66 2.76 -5.41
CA ASP A 54 10.21 3.76 -6.31
C ASP A 54 9.08 4.37 -7.15
N LYS A 55 8.70 5.60 -6.82
CA LYS A 55 7.63 6.33 -7.51
C LYS A 55 7.98 6.70 -8.96
N THR A 56 9.27 6.75 -9.31
CA THR A 56 9.76 7.11 -10.65
C THR A 56 9.52 5.97 -11.63
N ASN A 57 10.03 4.78 -11.27
CA ASN A 57 9.93 3.58 -12.11
C ASN A 57 8.69 2.75 -11.80
N LYS A 58 7.96 3.06 -10.72
CA LYS A 58 6.81 2.30 -10.19
C LYS A 58 7.16 0.87 -9.82
N GLU A 59 8.38 0.69 -9.31
CA GLU A 59 8.91 -0.61 -8.91
C GLU A 59 8.88 -0.76 -7.38
N TYR A 60 8.84 -2.01 -6.94
CA TYR A 60 8.84 -2.36 -5.53
C TYR A 60 10.11 -3.11 -5.19
N GLY A 61 10.74 -2.69 -4.12
CA GLY A 61 11.87 -3.38 -3.50
C GLY A 61 11.48 -3.86 -2.11
N LEU A 62 11.91 -5.06 -1.75
CA LEU A 62 11.94 -5.54 -0.38
C LEU A 62 13.27 -5.11 0.25
N ILE A 63 13.20 -4.35 1.34
CA ILE A 63 14.38 -3.94 2.09
C ILE A 63 14.97 -5.16 2.81
N ILE A 64 16.29 -5.32 2.74
CA ILE A 64 17.02 -6.36 3.45
C ILE A 64 17.69 -5.72 4.66
N HIS A 65 17.25 -6.07 5.88
CA HIS A 65 17.83 -5.57 7.12
C HIS A 65 19.09 -6.37 7.52
N ASP A 66 20.11 -6.30 6.67
CA ASP A 66 21.44 -6.93 6.88
C ASP A 66 22.45 -6.00 7.58
N GLY A 67 22.02 -4.81 8.00
CA GLY A 67 22.87 -3.75 8.54
C GLY A 67 23.37 -2.75 7.50
N GLY A 68 22.90 -2.84 6.25
CA GLY A 68 23.14 -1.85 5.19
C GLY A 68 21.86 -1.39 4.49
N SER A 69 22.00 -0.84 3.29
CA SER A 69 20.90 -0.31 2.46
C SER A 69 20.53 -1.24 1.30
N SER A 70 20.62 -2.55 1.53
CA SER A 70 20.38 -3.59 0.53
C SER A 70 18.89 -3.70 0.19
N ILE A 71 18.57 -3.90 -1.08
CA ILE A 71 17.20 -4.08 -1.58
C ILE A 71 17.18 -5.20 -2.62
N ILE A 72 16.12 -6.01 -2.60
CA ILE A 72 15.80 -6.93 -3.70
C ILE A 72 14.50 -6.49 -4.40
N GLY A 73 14.56 -6.34 -5.73
CA GLY A 73 13.37 -6.04 -6.53
C GLY A 73 12.37 -7.21 -6.51
N ILE A 74 11.09 -6.90 -6.38
CA ILE A 74 10.01 -7.91 -6.38
C ILE A 74 9.02 -7.67 -7.52
N SER A 75 8.56 -8.75 -8.15
CA SER A 75 7.57 -8.70 -9.24
C SER A 75 6.17 -9.16 -8.82
N PHE A 76 6.04 -9.70 -7.62
CA PHE A 76 4.78 -10.21 -7.08
C PHE A 76 4.60 -9.72 -5.64
N CYS A 77 3.37 -9.36 -5.30
CA CYS A 77 3.00 -8.94 -3.95
C CYS A 77 3.21 -10.07 -2.94
N PRO A 78 3.97 -9.87 -1.86
CA PRO A 78 4.18 -10.89 -0.83
C PRO A 78 2.88 -11.32 -0.11
N TRP A 79 1.85 -10.45 -0.12
CA TRP A 79 0.62 -10.68 0.62
C TRP A 79 -0.53 -11.26 -0.20
N CYS A 80 -0.69 -10.86 -1.47
CA CYS A 80 -1.79 -11.32 -2.31
C CYS A 80 -1.35 -12.07 -3.59
N GLY A 81 -0.05 -12.18 -3.83
CA GLY A 81 0.50 -12.90 -4.99
C GLY A 81 0.22 -12.26 -6.35
N LYS A 82 -0.39 -11.06 -6.40
CA LYS A 82 -0.64 -10.35 -7.67
C LYS A 82 0.68 -9.86 -8.26
N LYS A 83 0.82 -9.94 -9.59
CA LYS A 83 1.90 -9.28 -10.33
C LYS A 83 1.84 -7.76 -10.13
N LEU A 84 2.99 -7.16 -9.84
CA LEU A 84 3.16 -5.72 -9.55
C LEU A 84 3.46 -4.91 -10.81
#